data_AF-A0A845ZPY7-F1
#
_entry.id   AF-A0A845ZPY7-F1
#
_cell.length_a   1.000
_cell.length_b   1.000
_cell.length_c   1.000
_cell.angle_alpha   90.00
_cell.angle_beta   90.00
_cell.angle_gamma   90.00
#
_symmetry.space_group_name_H-M   'P 1'
#
loop_
_entity.id
_entity.type
_entity.pdbx_description
1 polymer ?
#
loop_
_entity_poly.entity_id
_entity_poly.type
_entity_poly.pdbx_seq_one_letter_code
_entity_poly.pdbx_strand_id
1 'polypeptide(L)'
;MNKIPILQPGKSYTFRSYFDMVVEPEDILAEFGYTLKRSSLTLEKSTTKLDRLSGLQSRIEESLPYVSLTSEAARRELLIAPILLDLVHYTQAQLRIEYPLNVTEYLKGYLDYYLYTDSKLLVIEAKNANIQRGFTQLAVELIALDLWS
;
A
#
# COMPACT_ATOMS: atom_id res chain seq x y z
N MET A 1 12.71 -17.75 -26.49
CA MET A 1 11.26 -17.88 -26.71
C MET A 1 10.66 -16.49 -26.50
N ASN A 2 9.90 -15.95 -27.45
CA ASN A 2 9.21 -14.67 -27.24
C ASN A 2 8.11 -14.90 -26.20
N LYS A 3 8.28 -14.29 -25.02
CA LYS A 3 7.27 -14.28 -23.96
C LYS A 3 6.06 -13.53 -24.52
N ILE A 4 4.86 -14.09 -24.40
CA ILE A 4 3.63 -13.38 -24.77
C ILE A 4 3.47 -12.21 -23.79
N PRO A 5 3.32 -10.96 -24.27
CA PRO A 5 3.15 -9.81 -23.40
C PRO A 5 1.92 -9.99 -22.51
N ILE A 6 2.06 -9.68 -21.22
CA ILE A 6 0.98 -9.79 -20.24
C ILE A 6 0.07 -8.56 -20.37
N LEU A 7 0.68 -7.38 -20.59
CA LEU A 7 -0.03 -6.13 -20.81
C LEU A 7 -0.35 -5.96 -22.30
N GLN A 8 -1.64 -5.76 -22.59
CA GLN A 8 -2.13 -5.66 -23.96
C GLN A 8 -2.12 -4.21 -24.44
N PRO A 9 -1.51 -3.92 -25.61
CA PRO A 9 -1.58 -2.60 -26.22
C PRO A 9 -3.02 -2.12 -26.41
N GLY A 10 -3.29 -0.86 -26.05
CA GLY A 10 -4.62 -0.25 -26.20
C GLY A 10 -5.63 -0.62 -25.10
N LYS A 11 -5.25 -1.46 -24.13
CA LYS A 11 -6.06 -1.74 -22.94
C LYS A 11 -5.59 -0.88 -21.76
N SER A 12 -6.56 -0.38 -21.00
CA SER A 12 -6.32 0.36 -19.78
C SER A 12 -6.33 -0.58 -18.58
N TYR A 13 -5.34 -0.45 -17.69
CA TYR A 13 -5.20 -1.22 -16.47
C TYR A 13 -5.13 -0.28 -15.27
N THR A 14 -5.93 -0.57 -14.25
CA THR A 14 -5.89 0.14 -12.96
C THR A 14 -5.06 -0.66 -11.96
N PHE A 15 -4.63 -0.06 -10.84
CA PHE A 15 -3.98 -0.80 -9.75
C PHE A 15 -4.79 -2.03 -9.31
N ARG A 16 -6.12 -1.88 -9.25
CA ARG A 16 -7.03 -3.00 -8.96
C ARG A 16 -6.98 -4.11 -10.01
N SER A 17 -6.76 -3.78 -11.28
CA SER A 17 -6.61 -4.77 -12.34
C SER A 17 -5.47 -5.75 -12.05
N TYR A 18 -4.37 -5.29 -11.46
CA TYR A 18 -3.22 -6.14 -11.09
C TYR A 18 -3.50 -7.03 -9.88
N PHE A 19 -4.35 -6.58 -8.94
CA PHE A 19 -4.83 -7.44 -7.86
C PHE A 19 -5.64 -8.63 -8.39
N ASP A 20 -6.47 -8.39 -9.41
CA ASP A 20 -7.37 -9.41 -9.95
C ASP A 20 -6.65 -10.38 -10.93
N MET A 21 -5.42 -10.06 -11.35
CA MET A 21 -4.60 -10.94 -12.20
C MET A 21 -4.10 -12.17 -11.44
N VAL A 22 -4.08 -13.31 -12.14
CA VAL A 22 -3.49 -14.56 -11.65
C VAL A 22 -2.14 -14.76 -12.34
N VAL A 23 -1.19 -13.89 -12.02
CA VAL A 23 0.17 -13.85 -12.58
C VAL A 23 1.15 -13.60 -11.43
N GLU A 24 2.34 -14.17 -11.52
CA GLU A 24 3.38 -13.93 -10.52
C GLU A 24 3.84 -12.47 -10.53
N PRO A 25 4.11 -11.85 -9.36
CA PRO A 25 4.54 -10.46 -9.28
C PRO A 25 5.77 -10.16 -10.16
N GLU A 26 6.75 -11.05 -10.18
CA GLU A 26 7.99 -10.93 -10.96
C GLU A 26 7.71 -10.72 -12.45
N ASP A 27 6.72 -11.44 -12.98
CA ASP A 27 6.36 -11.38 -14.40
C ASP A 27 5.68 -10.06 -14.74
N ILE A 28 4.82 -9.55 -13.85
CA ILE A 28 4.19 -8.23 -14.00
C ILE A 28 5.24 -7.11 -13.93
N LEU A 29 6.13 -7.15 -12.94
CA LEU A 29 7.15 -6.11 -12.76
C LEU A 29 8.13 -6.06 -13.94
N ALA A 30 8.43 -7.22 -14.53
CA ALA A 30 9.29 -7.29 -15.72
C ALA A 30 8.68 -6.59 -16.95
N GLU A 31 7.35 -6.53 -17.09
CA GLU A 31 6.70 -5.77 -18.18
C GLU A 31 6.97 -4.26 -18.09
N PHE A 32 7.30 -3.77 -16.90
CA PHE A 32 7.69 -2.38 -16.65
C PHE A 32 9.21 -2.18 -16.57
N GLY A 33 10.01 -3.23 -16.77
CA GLY A 33 11.47 -3.16 -16.64
C GLY A 33 11.99 -3.21 -15.20
N TYR A 34 11.16 -3.57 -14.22
CA TYR A 34 11.55 -3.71 -12.82
C TYR A 34 11.85 -5.16 -12.46
N THR A 35 12.59 -5.36 -11.36
CA THR A 35 12.91 -6.68 -10.82
C THR A 35 12.51 -6.76 -9.36
N LEU A 36 12.10 -7.96 -8.91
CA LEU A 36 11.76 -8.20 -7.51
C LEU A 36 12.92 -8.91 -6.80
N LYS A 37 13.39 -8.32 -5.70
CA LYS A 37 14.37 -8.94 -4.80
C LYS A 37 13.75 -9.11 -3.42
N ARG A 38 13.83 -10.32 -2.87
CA ARG A 38 13.45 -10.61 -1.48
C ARG A 38 14.70 -10.73 -0.63
N SER A 39 14.79 -9.92 0.41
CA SER A 39 15.89 -9.95 1.38
C SER A 39 15.42 -9.48 2.74
N SER A 40 16.02 -10.00 3.80
CA SER A 40 15.83 -9.45 5.14
C SER A 40 16.35 -8.01 5.20
N LEU A 41 15.56 -7.11 5.76
CA LEU A 41 15.94 -5.74 6.02
C LEU A 41 16.22 -5.56 7.51
N THR A 42 17.34 -4.91 7.84
CA THR A 42 17.58 -4.39 9.18
C THR A 42 17.21 -2.92 9.16
N LEU A 43 16.05 -2.59 9.71
CA LEU A 43 15.59 -1.21 9.80
C LEU A 43 16.15 -0.55 11.05
N GLU A 44 16.50 0.73 10.93
CA GLU A 44 16.90 1.54 12.08
C GLU A 44 15.76 1.62 13.09
N LYS A 45 16.11 1.46 14.38
CA LYS A 45 15.17 1.59 15.47
C LYS A 45 15.21 3.00 16.01
N SER A 46 14.04 3.58 16.27
CA SER A 46 13.94 4.85 16.97
C SER A 46 13.91 4.64 18.49
N THR A 47 14.49 5.60 19.23
CA THR A 47 14.33 5.72 20.68
C THR A 47 13.24 6.72 21.08
N THR A 48 12.48 7.24 20.11
CA THR A 48 11.37 8.16 20.36
C THR A 48 10.37 7.54 21.34
N LYS A 49 9.99 8.30 22.37
CA LYS A 49 8.93 7.90 23.29
C LYS A 49 7.59 7.91 22.57
N LEU A 50 6.91 6.77 22.54
CA LEU A 50 5.57 6.62 21.98
C LEU A 50 4.53 6.82 23.08
N ASP A 51 4.18 8.06 23.37
CA ASP A 51 3.28 8.44 24.48
C ASP A 51 1.80 8.14 24.22
N ARG A 52 1.38 7.96 22.96
CA ARG A 52 0.00 7.59 22.59
C ARG A 52 -0.24 6.08 22.43
N LEU A 53 0.83 5.27 22.38
CA LEU A 53 0.73 3.85 22.00
C LEU A 53 -0.20 3.05 22.90
N SER A 54 -0.09 3.22 24.23
CA SER A 54 -0.96 2.54 25.19
C SER A 54 -2.42 2.94 24.99
N GLY A 55 -2.69 4.23 24.81
CA GLY A 55 -4.05 4.73 24.55
C GLY A 55 -4.61 4.23 23.22
N LEU A 56 -3.80 4.12 22.17
CA LEU A 56 -4.21 3.54 20.90
C LEU A 56 -4.61 2.07 21.06
N GLN A 57 -3.77 1.29 21.74
CA GLN A 57 -4.03 -0.11 22.02
C GLN A 57 -5.35 -0.29 22.77
N SER A 58 -5.54 0.43 23.88
CA SER A 58 -6.77 0.34 24.68
C SER A 58 -8.01 0.70 23.87
N ARG A 59 -8.00 1.78 23.07
CA ARG A 59 -9.15 2.16 22.22
C ARG A 59 -9.50 1.08 21.19
N ILE A 60 -8.49 0.47 20.56
CA ILE A 60 -8.73 -0.62 19.61
C ILE A 60 -9.35 -1.81 20.35
N GLU A 61 -8.73 -2.27 21.44
CA GLU A 61 -9.20 -3.42 22.23
C GLU A 61 -10.62 -3.24 22.78
N GLU A 62 -10.94 -2.05 23.28
CA GLU A 62 -12.28 -1.71 23.78
C GLU A 62 -13.33 -1.70 22.66
N SER A 63 -12.97 -1.26 21.45
CA SER A 63 -13.90 -1.17 20.32
C SER A 63 -14.17 -2.52 19.65
N LEU A 64 -13.18 -3.42 19.63
CA LEU A 64 -13.21 -4.67 18.86
C LEU A 64 -14.45 -5.55 19.12
N PRO A 65 -14.96 -5.73 20.36
CA PRO A 65 -16.15 -6.53 20.62
C PRO A 65 -17.45 -5.96 20.03
N TYR A 66 -17.48 -4.66 19.72
CA TYR A 66 -18.70 -3.94 19.35
C TYR A 66 -18.76 -3.56 17.88
N VAL A 67 -17.71 -3.83 17.10
CA VAL A 67 -17.60 -3.41 15.70
C VAL A 67 -17.40 -4.61 14.76
N SER A 68 -18.09 -4.60 13.64
CA SER A 68 -17.88 -5.58 12.57
C SER A 68 -16.75 -5.14 11.65
N LEU A 69 -15.73 -5.98 11.51
CA LEU A 69 -14.57 -5.75 10.64
C LEU A 69 -14.65 -6.52 9.32
N THR A 70 -15.86 -6.82 8.83
CA THR A 70 -16.06 -7.65 7.63
C THR A 70 -15.68 -6.96 6.33
N SER A 71 -15.79 -5.62 6.25
CA SER A 71 -15.45 -4.84 5.05
C SER A 71 -14.04 -4.25 5.11
N GLU A 72 -13.44 -3.99 3.94
CA GLU A 72 -12.16 -3.26 3.84
C GLU A 72 -12.30 -1.84 4.40
N ALA A 73 -13.42 -1.16 4.11
CA ALA A 73 -13.72 0.16 4.67
C ALA A 73 -13.72 0.17 6.21
N ALA A 74 -14.41 -0.78 6.85
CA ALA A 74 -14.46 -0.85 8.31
C ALA A 74 -13.07 -1.07 8.92
N ARG A 75 -12.24 -1.94 8.33
CA ARG A 75 -10.86 -2.16 8.80
C ARG A 75 -9.98 -0.94 8.57
N ARG A 76 -10.13 -0.26 7.42
CA ARG A 76 -9.43 0.98 7.12
C ARG A 76 -9.71 2.03 8.19
N GLU A 77 -10.98 2.25 8.53
CA GLU A 77 -11.40 3.30 9.45
C GLU A 77 -11.12 2.96 10.92
N LEU A 78 -11.35 1.72 11.34
CA LEU A 78 -11.29 1.34 12.76
C LEU A 78 -9.91 0.85 13.21
N LEU A 79 -9.08 0.35 12.29
CA LEU A 79 -7.76 -0.19 12.62
C LEU A 79 -6.63 0.63 11.99
N ILE A 80 -6.67 0.84 10.68
CA ILE A 80 -5.52 1.41 9.95
C ILE A 80 -5.41 2.93 10.16
N ALA A 81 -6.50 3.67 10.00
CA ALA A 81 -6.51 5.12 10.13
C ALA A 81 -6.06 5.60 11.52
N PRO A 82 -6.50 5.02 12.66
CA PRO A 82 -6.01 5.40 13.98
C PRO A 82 -4.50 5.20 14.14
N ILE A 83 -3.95 4.10 13.62
CA ILE A 83 -2.50 3.85 13.62
C ILE A 83 -1.78 4.93 12.82
N LEU A 84 -2.31 5.27 11.63
CA LEU A 84 -1.69 6.26 10.75
C LEU A 84 -1.73 7.67 11.33
N LEU A 85 -2.81 8.05 12.02
CA LEU A 85 -2.90 9.35 12.69
C LEU A 85 -1.88 9.47 13.84
N ASP A 86 -1.63 8.38 14.57
CA ASP A 86 -0.57 8.37 15.58
C ASP A 86 0.83 8.36 14.92
N LEU A 87 1.02 7.70 13.78
CA LEU A 87 2.27 7.82 13.00
C LEU A 87 2.53 9.26 12.56
N VAL A 88 1.51 9.98 12.06
CA VAL A 88 1.61 11.40 11.71
C VAL A 88 2.02 12.22 12.93
N HIS A 89 1.46 11.94 14.11
CA HIS A 89 1.85 12.61 15.35
C HIS A 89 3.36 12.47 15.66
N TYR A 90 3.93 11.27 15.50
CA TYR A 90 5.35 11.02 15.81
C TYR A 90 6.32 11.48 14.72
N THR A 91 5.88 11.47 13.47
CA THR A 91 6.78 11.68 12.31
C THR A 91 6.62 13.05 11.67
N GLN A 92 5.51 13.75 11.92
CA GLN A 92 5.10 14.95 11.20
C GLN A 92 5.00 14.73 9.67
N ALA A 93 4.82 13.48 9.25
CA ALA A 93 4.61 13.13 7.86
C ALA A 93 3.24 13.62 7.38
N GLN A 94 3.15 13.92 6.07
CA GLN A 94 1.88 14.23 5.42
C GLN A 94 1.19 12.92 5.05
N LEU A 95 -0.09 12.81 5.40
CA LEU A 95 -0.94 11.67 5.06
C LEU A 95 -1.99 12.09 4.03
N ARG A 96 -2.01 11.41 2.88
CA ARG A 96 -3.09 11.46 1.90
C ARG A 96 -3.85 10.13 1.93
N ILE A 97 -5.17 10.21 1.90
CA ILE A 97 -6.08 9.06 1.95
C ILE A 97 -6.80 8.98 0.61
N GLU A 98 -6.92 7.79 0.04
CA GLU A 98 -7.49 7.58 -1.30
C GLU A 98 -6.84 8.52 -2.33
N TYR A 99 -5.51 8.50 -2.38
CA TYR A 99 -4.75 9.44 -3.21
C TYR A 99 -4.81 9.02 -4.68
N PRO A 100 -5.39 9.85 -5.58
CA PRO A 100 -5.43 9.51 -7.00
C PRO A 100 -4.02 9.64 -7.61
N LEU A 101 -3.64 8.61 -8.35
CA LEU A 101 -2.39 8.58 -9.11
C LEU A 101 -2.68 8.11 -10.53
N ASN A 102 -2.28 8.90 -11.53
CA ASN A 102 -2.47 8.58 -12.95
C ASN A 102 -1.21 8.94 -13.72
N VAL A 103 -0.40 7.93 -14.03
CA VAL A 103 0.90 8.08 -14.69
C VAL A 103 0.79 7.64 -16.15
N THR A 104 0.16 6.49 -16.40
CA THR A 104 -0.08 5.97 -17.75
C THR A 104 -1.40 5.19 -17.80
N GLU A 105 -1.81 4.77 -19.01
CA GLU A 105 -2.94 3.85 -19.18
C GLU A 105 -2.77 2.49 -18.48
N TYR A 106 -1.53 2.12 -18.13
CA TYR A 106 -1.21 0.91 -17.37
C TYR A 106 -1.00 1.17 -15.87
N LEU A 107 -0.76 2.42 -15.48
CA LEU A 107 -0.37 2.81 -14.12
C LEU A 107 -1.26 3.93 -13.61
N LYS A 108 -2.46 3.55 -13.17
CA LYS A 108 -3.44 4.49 -12.64
C LYS A 108 -4.38 3.88 -11.61
N GLY A 109 -4.88 4.70 -10.70
CA GLY A 109 -5.83 4.29 -9.67
C GLY A 109 -5.73 5.17 -8.44
N TYR A 110 -6.03 4.57 -7.29
CA TYR A 110 -5.97 5.22 -5.99
C TYR A 110 -5.08 4.41 -5.06
N LEU A 111 -4.25 5.10 -4.29
CA LEU A 111 -3.54 4.51 -3.15
C LEU A 111 -4.45 4.61 -1.92
N ASP A 112 -4.63 3.53 -1.17
CA ASP A 112 -5.47 3.55 0.04
C ASP A 112 -4.93 4.60 1.04
N TYR A 113 -3.62 4.56 1.31
CA TYR A 113 -2.91 5.55 2.11
C TYR A 113 -1.53 5.84 1.54
N TYR A 114 -1.22 7.13 1.41
CA TYR A 114 0.04 7.66 0.95
C TYR A 114 0.63 8.59 2.01
N LEU A 115 1.63 8.10 2.74
CA LEU A 115 2.31 8.82 3.82
C LEU A 115 3.72 9.22 3.35
N TYR A 116 4.06 10.49 3.46
CA TYR A 116 5.35 10.98 2.97
C TYR A 116 5.93 12.13 3.79
N THR A 117 7.24 12.27 3.70
CA THR A 117 8.05 13.40 4.12
C THR A 117 8.95 13.79 2.94
N ASP A 118 9.77 14.83 3.09
CA ASP A 118 10.69 15.27 2.03
C ASP A 118 11.69 14.19 1.58
N SER A 119 11.96 13.17 2.41
CA SER A 119 12.97 12.13 2.12
C SER A 119 12.49 10.69 2.31
N LYS A 120 11.27 10.49 2.80
CA LYS A 120 10.74 9.15 3.13
C LYS A 120 9.31 9.00 2.67
N LEU A 121 8.99 7.79 2.21
CA LEU A 121 7.70 7.43 1.67
C LEU A 121 7.21 6.10 2.25
N LEU A 122 5.91 6.01 2.51
CA LEU A 122 5.21 4.79 2.89
C LEU A 122 3.84 4.73 2.20
N VAL A 123 3.58 3.62 1.50
CA VAL A 123 2.28 3.27 0.94
C VAL A 123 1.69 2.13 1.75
N ILE A 124 0.40 2.22 2.09
CA ILE A 124 -0.29 1.18 2.84
C ILE A 124 -1.59 0.82 2.12
N GLU A 125 -1.69 -0.44 1.73
CA GLU A 125 -2.88 -1.02 1.10
C GLU A 125 -3.66 -1.85 2.11
N ALA A 126 -4.94 -1.55 2.28
CA ALA A 126 -5.79 -2.25 3.24
C ALA A 126 -6.58 -3.36 2.53
N LYS A 127 -5.95 -4.51 2.34
CA LYS A 127 -6.56 -5.63 1.62
C LYS A 127 -7.16 -6.69 2.55
N ASN A 128 -8.13 -7.42 2.01
CA ASN A 128 -8.57 -8.71 2.55
C ASN A 128 -7.42 -9.75 2.59
N ALA A 129 -7.68 -10.94 3.14
CA ALA A 129 -6.70 -12.01 3.42
C ALA A 129 -5.80 -12.47 2.25
N ASN A 130 -6.03 -12.06 1.00
CA ASN A 130 -5.15 -12.38 -0.12
C ASN A 130 -3.97 -11.41 -0.23
N ILE A 131 -3.02 -11.57 0.70
CA ILE A 131 -1.80 -10.75 0.80
C ILE A 131 -0.94 -10.86 -0.47
N GLN A 132 -0.90 -12.02 -1.13
CA GLN A 132 -0.08 -12.22 -2.34
C GLN A 132 -0.57 -11.35 -3.50
N ARG A 133 -1.89 -11.29 -3.74
CA ARG A 133 -2.47 -10.40 -4.76
C ARG A 133 -2.34 -8.93 -4.37
N GLY A 134 -2.51 -8.63 -3.08
CA GLY A 134 -2.27 -7.30 -2.54
C GLY A 134 -0.83 -6.82 -2.78
N PHE A 135 0.14 -7.72 -2.69
CA PHE A 135 1.54 -7.41 -2.96
C PHE A 135 1.78 -7.06 -4.43
N THR A 136 1.20 -7.78 -5.39
CA THR A 136 1.33 -7.44 -6.82
C THR A 136 0.78 -6.04 -7.10
N GLN A 137 -0.40 -5.72 -6.57
CA GLN A 137 -0.97 -4.37 -6.68
C GLN A 137 -0.01 -3.32 -6.09
N LEU A 138 0.44 -3.53 -4.85
CA LEU A 138 1.36 -2.60 -4.17
C LEU A 138 2.67 -2.40 -4.94
N ALA A 139 3.24 -3.46 -5.51
CA ALA A 139 4.48 -3.35 -6.27
C ALA A 139 4.31 -2.49 -7.53
N VAL A 140 3.15 -2.59 -8.20
CA VAL A 140 2.82 -1.73 -9.36
C VAL A 140 2.54 -0.28 -8.94
N GLU A 141 1.91 -0.06 -7.79
CA GLU A 141 1.72 1.27 -7.20
C GLU A 141 3.07 1.94 -6.89
N LEU A 142 4.04 1.19 -6.37
CA LEU A 142 5.40 1.69 -6.13
C LEU A 142 6.13 2.07 -7.42
N ILE A 143 5.96 1.30 -8.50
CA ILE A 143 6.47 1.68 -9.84
C ILE A 143 5.83 3.00 -10.30
N ALA A 144 4.51 3.14 -10.14
CA ALA A 144 3.82 4.36 -10.53
C ALA A 144 4.36 5.58 -9.77
N LEU A 145 4.68 5.41 -8.48
CA LEU A 145 5.29 6.47 -7.68
C LEU A 145 6.71 6.83 -8.12
N ASP A 146 7.55 5.84 -8.42
CA ASP A 146 8.91 6.04 -8.94
C ASP A 146 8.92 6.80 -10.27
N LEU A 147 7.95 6.53 -11.15
CA LEU A 147 7.82 7.21 -12.45
C LEU A 147 7.15 8.60 -12.37
N TRP A 148 6.46 8.89 -11.26
CA TRP A 148 5.76 10.17 -11.07
C TRP A 148 6.65 11.26 -10.47
N SER A 149 7.61 10.87 -9.63
CA SER A 149 8.61 11.74 -8.98
C SER A 149 9.79 12.04 -9.88
#